data_AF-A0A094AEK1-F1
#
_entry.id   AF-A0A094AEK1-F1
#
_cell.length_a   1.000
_cell.length_b   1.000
_cell.length_c   1.000
_cell.angle_alpha   90.00
_cell.angle_beta   90.00
_cell.angle_gamma   90.00
#
_symmetry.space_group_name_H-M   'P 1'
#
loop_
_entity.id
_entity.type
_entity.pdbx_description
1 polymer ?
#
loop_
_entity_poly.entity_id
_entity_poly.type
_entity_poly.pdbx_seq_one_letter_code
_entity_poly.pdbx_strand_id
1 'polypeptide(L)'
;MGVFSSLRSIYALDTLDTRFTSSPRVPYQAVVDARNGQGIAPGPDAPVTLDSRRKPIPPTRSLWGTAEFYLYYLVVTVSVAYMFWVAFDVSRPSDPNYYKYERWLAPGWIPGRRVDVSDAQYRTFRRNTPYIFALLLVHPVLRRVYERLRPISTQPKATFSTSGIAGDARLEQRTSFDFVFALIFLAALHGFSVFKVVFILYLNYSLATKLPKKYIVPATWIFAVGTLFANEIFNGYPYAKIEKFLMPWTSERYLQGGEIKLSWGSWLDGYSGIMPRWAILFNLTVLRLVSFNIDYYWSLDHRAGSPLEKKQLDPANLSENDRIRTSAPARDYNFRNYLAYAIYAPLYLVGPIVTYNDYISQCKYRSPTIESSRTIKYGVRLFLTFLCMEFILHFDYCVAISKANPNWSDYSAKQLSIMSLFNLHI
;
A
#
# COMPACT_ATOMS: atom_id res chain seq x y z
N MET A 1 -10.27 21.29 -24.43
CA MET A 1 -8.96 21.35 -23.75
C MET A 1 -7.93 20.67 -24.64
N GLY A 2 -6.78 21.30 -24.91
CA GLY A 2 -5.75 20.72 -25.80
C GLY A 2 -5.00 19.54 -25.17
N VAL A 3 -4.40 18.68 -26.00
CA VAL A 3 -3.65 17.46 -25.59
C VAL A 3 -2.58 17.78 -24.53
N PHE A 4 -1.86 18.90 -24.68
CA PHE A 4 -0.84 19.35 -23.73
C PHE A 4 -1.41 19.71 -22.34
N SER A 5 -2.62 20.28 -22.29
CA SER A 5 -3.30 20.57 -21.02
C SER A 5 -3.68 19.27 -20.31
N SER A 6 -4.15 18.27 -21.06
CA SER A 6 -4.46 16.94 -20.54
C SER A 6 -3.22 16.25 -19.97
N LEU A 7 -2.09 16.28 -20.70
CA LEU A 7 -0.81 15.72 -20.23
C LEU A 7 -0.30 16.42 -18.97
N ARG A 8 -0.31 17.75 -18.94
CA ARG A 8 0.08 18.52 -17.74
C ARG A 8 -0.80 18.18 -16.54
N SER A 9 -2.09 17.93 -16.77
CA SER A 9 -3.03 17.60 -15.69
C SER A 9 -2.73 16.27 -15.00
N ILE A 10 -1.95 15.37 -15.63
CA ILE A 10 -1.50 14.11 -15.02
C ILE A 10 -0.60 14.40 -13.81
N TYR A 11 0.25 15.42 -13.91
CA TYR A 11 1.19 15.83 -12.86
C TYR A 11 0.74 17.07 -12.08
N ALA A 12 -0.55 17.43 -12.17
CA ALA A 12 -1.11 18.48 -11.33
C ALA A 12 -1.03 18.09 -9.84
N LEU A 13 -0.80 19.05 -8.95
CA LEU A 13 -0.70 18.81 -7.49
C LEU A 13 -1.92 18.06 -6.94
N ASP A 14 -3.11 18.42 -7.38
CA ASP A 14 -4.35 17.76 -6.97
C ASP A 14 -4.44 16.28 -7.42
N THR A 15 -3.83 15.99 -8.58
CA THR A 15 -3.70 14.61 -9.09
C THR A 15 -2.52 13.87 -8.46
N LEU A 16 -1.56 14.57 -7.83
CA LEU A 16 -0.47 13.97 -7.05
C LEU A 16 -0.96 13.53 -5.68
N ASP A 17 -1.56 14.46 -4.95
CA ASP A 17 -2.16 14.27 -3.64
C ASP A 17 -3.03 15.50 -3.34
N THR A 18 -4.28 15.29 -2.97
CA THR A 18 -5.20 16.38 -2.60
C THR A 18 -4.74 17.15 -1.38
N ARG A 19 -3.86 16.58 -0.55
CA ARG A 19 -3.27 17.26 0.61
C ARG A 19 -2.28 18.37 0.22
N PHE A 20 -1.81 18.41 -1.03
CA PHE A 20 -1.00 19.52 -1.53
C PHE A 20 -1.83 20.75 -1.91
N THR A 21 -3.13 20.56 -2.16
CA THR A 21 -4.04 21.61 -2.59
C THR A 21 -5.11 21.96 -1.54
N SER A 22 -5.31 21.10 -0.55
CA SER A 22 -6.32 21.27 0.50
C SER A 22 -5.82 20.81 1.87
N SER A 23 -6.20 21.53 2.92
CA SER A 23 -5.84 21.16 4.30
C SER A 23 -6.55 19.86 4.71
N PRO A 24 -5.87 18.93 5.42
CA PRO A 24 -6.51 17.74 5.99
C PRO A 24 -7.63 18.03 7.00
N ARG A 25 -7.76 19.28 7.45
CA ARG A 25 -8.80 19.75 8.39
C ARG A 25 -10.06 20.25 7.69
N VAL A 26 -10.04 20.37 6.37
CA VAL A 26 -11.18 20.84 5.58
C VAL A 26 -11.83 19.66 4.85
N PRO A 27 -13.17 19.54 4.84
CA PRO A 27 -13.86 18.59 3.99
C PRO A 27 -13.52 18.79 2.51
N TYR A 28 -13.06 17.75 1.84
CA TYR A 28 -12.71 17.83 0.42
C TYR A 28 -13.91 18.14 -0.49
N GLN A 29 -15.15 17.87 -0.04
CA GLN A 29 -16.35 18.24 -0.78
C GLN A 29 -16.40 19.75 -1.08
N ALA A 30 -15.95 20.61 -0.15
CA ALA A 30 -15.88 22.05 -0.39
C ALA A 30 -14.92 22.43 -1.54
N VAL A 31 -13.85 21.65 -1.75
CA VAL A 31 -12.93 21.82 -2.89
C VAL A 31 -13.62 21.45 -4.20
N VAL A 32 -14.38 20.35 -4.19
CA VAL A 32 -15.15 19.88 -5.35
C VAL A 32 -16.23 20.89 -5.73
N ASP A 33 -16.97 21.38 -4.74
CA ASP A 33 -18.04 22.35 -4.96
C ASP A 33 -17.46 23.65 -5.55
N ALA A 34 -16.39 24.17 -4.95
CA ALA A 34 -15.70 25.36 -5.45
C ALA A 34 -15.16 25.19 -6.88
N ARG A 35 -14.63 24.01 -7.22
CA ARG A 35 -14.19 23.68 -8.59
C ARG A 35 -15.35 23.71 -9.59
N ASN A 36 -16.56 23.36 -9.15
CA ASN A 36 -17.77 23.39 -9.95
C ASN A 36 -18.49 24.76 -9.93
N GLY A 37 -17.86 25.78 -9.34
CA GLY A 37 -18.44 27.13 -9.21
C GLY A 37 -19.53 27.23 -8.13
N GLN A 38 -19.66 26.23 -7.27
CA GLN A 38 -20.58 26.21 -6.14
C GLN A 38 -19.80 26.44 -4.84
N GLY A 39 -19.81 27.66 -4.31
CA GLY A 39 -19.11 27.99 -3.06
C GLY A 39 -17.68 28.51 -3.24
N ILE A 40 -16.96 28.65 -2.13
CA ILE A 40 -15.65 29.33 -2.06
C ILE A 40 -14.56 28.28 -1.92
N ALA A 41 -13.52 28.37 -2.76
CA ALA A 41 -12.37 27.46 -2.70
C ALA A 41 -11.74 27.54 -1.30
N PRO A 42 -11.58 26.39 -0.60
CA PRO A 42 -10.92 26.42 0.69
C PRO A 42 -9.49 26.89 0.50
N GLY A 43 -9.13 27.99 1.17
CA GLY A 43 -7.75 28.44 1.21
C GLY A 43 -6.87 27.40 1.91
N PRO A 44 -5.57 27.30 1.57
CA PRO A 44 -4.65 26.56 2.43
C PRO A 44 -4.70 27.18 3.84
N ASP A 45 -4.58 26.36 4.90
CA ASP A 45 -4.39 26.82 6.29
C ASP A 45 -3.06 27.59 6.49
N ALA A 46 -2.39 27.96 5.40
CA ALA A 46 -1.22 28.80 5.42
C ALA A 46 -1.62 30.13 6.07
N PRO A 47 -0.99 30.53 7.19
CA PRO A 47 -1.23 31.84 7.77
C PRO A 47 -0.95 32.86 6.67
N VAL A 48 -1.92 33.75 6.41
CA VAL A 48 -1.69 34.92 5.56
C VAL A 48 -0.51 35.64 6.18
N THR A 49 0.64 35.58 5.52
CA THR A 49 1.85 36.17 6.03
C THR A 49 1.65 37.65 5.92
N LEU A 50 1.47 38.31 7.06
CA LEU A 50 1.25 39.73 7.12
C LEU A 50 2.61 40.43 7.19
N ASP A 51 2.76 41.52 6.46
CA ASP A 51 3.92 42.39 6.62
C ASP A 51 3.90 43.10 7.99
N SER A 52 4.96 43.85 8.29
CA SER A 52 5.06 44.66 9.53
C SER A 52 3.94 45.69 9.70
N ARG A 53 3.13 45.96 8.66
CA ARG A 53 1.98 46.86 8.66
C ARG A 53 0.64 46.11 8.61
N ARG A 54 0.64 44.79 8.88
CA ARG A 54 -0.54 43.92 8.85
C ARG A 54 -1.22 43.83 7.48
N LYS A 55 -0.49 44.02 6.38
CA LYS A 55 -1.00 43.81 5.02
C LYS A 55 -0.62 42.41 4.52
N PRO A 56 -1.51 41.74 3.76
CA PRO A 56 -1.18 40.46 3.13
C PRO A 56 0.06 40.60 2.24
N ILE A 57 1.11 39.81 2.50
CA ILE A 57 2.25 39.70 1.59
C ILE A 57 1.74 38.97 0.35
N PRO A 58 1.84 39.56 -0.86
CA PRO A 58 1.44 38.88 -2.07
C PRO A 58 2.28 37.62 -2.27
N PRO A 59 1.70 36.53 -2.80
CA PRO A 59 2.46 35.32 -3.07
C PRO A 59 3.67 35.65 -3.94
N THR A 60 4.84 35.13 -3.58
CA THR A 60 6.08 35.34 -4.35
C THR A 60 5.87 34.87 -5.78
N ARG A 61 6.34 35.68 -6.75
CA ARG A 61 6.22 35.34 -8.16
C ARG A 61 6.97 34.03 -8.43
N SER A 62 6.34 33.14 -9.18
CA SER A 62 6.96 31.90 -9.65
C SER A 62 8.30 32.20 -10.35
N LEU A 63 9.39 31.62 -9.83
CA LEU A 63 10.74 31.74 -10.39
C LEU A 63 11.03 30.69 -11.48
N TRP A 64 10.10 29.77 -11.75
CA TRP A 64 10.28 28.68 -12.70
C TRP A 64 10.52 29.14 -14.15
N GLY A 65 10.14 30.37 -14.49
CA GLY A 65 10.32 30.97 -15.82
C GLY A 65 11.48 31.95 -15.92
N THR A 66 12.39 31.99 -14.95
CA THR A 66 13.59 32.85 -15.04
C THR A 66 14.68 32.20 -15.89
N ALA A 67 15.55 33.01 -16.50
CA ALA A 67 16.69 32.50 -17.28
C ALA A 67 17.61 31.59 -16.44
N GLU A 68 17.81 31.93 -15.17
CA GLU A 68 18.54 31.09 -14.20
C GLU A 68 17.89 29.70 -14.09
N PHE A 69 16.57 29.62 -13.98
CA PHE A 69 15.88 28.34 -13.85
C PHE A 69 15.92 27.53 -15.15
N TYR A 70 15.89 28.18 -16.32
CA TYR A 70 16.15 27.51 -17.59
C TYR A 70 17.57 26.93 -17.69
N LEU A 71 18.59 27.62 -17.14
CA LEU A 71 19.93 27.07 -17.02
C LEU A 71 19.95 25.83 -16.12
N TYR A 72 19.25 25.86 -14.98
CA TYR A 72 19.12 24.67 -14.13
C TYR A 72 18.44 23.51 -14.83
N TYR A 73 17.38 23.75 -15.61
CA TYR A 73 16.75 22.71 -16.42
C TYR A 73 17.74 22.09 -17.40
N LEU A 74 18.51 22.91 -18.12
CA LEU A 74 19.52 22.42 -19.05
C LEU A 74 20.56 21.55 -18.34
N VAL A 75 21.15 22.06 -17.24
CA VAL A 75 22.18 21.34 -16.47
C VAL A 75 21.65 20.01 -15.95
N VAL A 76 20.46 19.99 -15.36
CA VAL A 76 19.85 18.77 -14.84
C VAL A 76 19.54 17.77 -15.95
N THR A 77 18.96 18.22 -17.07
CA THR A 77 18.64 17.32 -18.19
C THR A 77 19.91 16.71 -18.80
N VAL A 78 20.95 17.52 -19.03
CA VAL A 78 22.24 17.03 -19.54
C VAL A 78 22.88 16.07 -18.53
N SER A 79 22.84 16.39 -17.24
CA SER A 79 23.41 15.54 -16.19
C SER A 79 22.70 14.19 -16.13
N VAL A 80 21.37 14.16 -16.08
CA VAL A 80 20.58 12.91 -16.05
C VAL A 80 20.83 12.07 -17.30
N ALA A 81 20.86 12.68 -18.48
CA ALA A 81 21.16 11.98 -19.73
C ALA A 81 22.60 11.41 -19.73
N TYR A 82 23.58 12.17 -19.22
CA TYR A 82 24.96 11.73 -19.10
C TYR A 82 25.12 10.60 -18.08
N MET A 83 24.44 10.66 -16.94
CA MET A 83 24.42 9.61 -15.93
C MET A 83 23.88 8.31 -16.52
N PHE A 84 22.72 8.37 -17.18
CA PHE A 84 22.15 7.21 -17.87
C PHE A 84 23.11 6.65 -18.92
N TRP A 85 23.73 7.52 -19.73
CA TRP A 85 24.70 7.08 -20.73
C TRP A 85 25.90 6.34 -20.13
N VAL A 86 26.44 6.83 -19.02
CA VAL A 86 27.59 6.20 -18.34
C VAL A 86 27.23 4.81 -17.79
N ALA A 87 26.05 4.66 -17.18
CA ALA A 87 25.57 3.37 -16.69
C ALA A 87 25.28 2.39 -17.84
N PHE A 88 24.69 2.91 -18.93
CA PHE A 88 24.44 2.16 -20.14
C PHE A 88 25.74 1.66 -20.80
N ASP A 89 26.78 2.49 -20.85
CA ASP A 89 28.05 2.21 -21.53
C ASP A 89 28.72 0.91 -21.00
N VAL A 90 28.69 0.72 -19.67
CA VAL A 90 29.22 -0.46 -18.96
C VAL A 90 28.25 -1.65 -18.92
N SER A 91 26.99 -1.44 -19.32
CA SER A 91 25.94 -2.47 -19.36
C SER A 91 25.82 -3.15 -20.72
N ARG A 92 26.65 -2.79 -21.70
CA ARG A 92 26.60 -3.34 -23.06
C ARG A 92 27.27 -4.72 -23.15
N PRO A 93 26.82 -5.59 -24.07
CA PRO A 93 27.51 -6.85 -24.38
C PRO A 93 28.97 -6.69 -24.84
N SER A 94 29.35 -5.50 -25.32
CA SER A 94 30.72 -5.16 -25.69
C SER A 94 31.64 -4.85 -24.50
N ASP A 95 31.09 -4.73 -23.29
CA ASP A 95 31.87 -4.48 -22.08
C ASP A 95 32.72 -5.72 -21.72
N PRO A 96 34.02 -5.58 -21.42
CA PRO A 96 34.89 -6.71 -21.09
C PRO A 96 34.40 -7.53 -19.88
N ASN A 97 33.64 -6.92 -18.96
CA ASN A 97 33.12 -7.57 -17.77
C ASN A 97 31.73 -8.20 -17.95
N TYR A 98 31.11 -8.09 -19.14
CA TYR A 98 29.74 -8.54 -19.39
C TYR A 98 29.48 -9.99 -18.98
N TYR A 99 30.41 -10.89 -19.31
CA TYR A 99 30.32 -12.32 -19.01
C TYR A 99 30.19 -12.62 -17.50
N LYS A 100 30.64 -11.72 -16.61
CA LYS A 100 30.58 -11.90 -15.16
C LYS A 100 29.16 -11.77 -14.61
N TYR A 101 28.38 -10.84 -15.17
CA TYR A 101 27.03 -10.53 -14.70
C TYR A 101 25.91 -11.05 -15.61
N GLU A 102 26.24 -11.56 -16.79
CA GLU A 102 25.27 -12.08 -17.76
C GLU A 102 24.28 -13.09 -17.16
N ARG A 103 24.73 -13.93 -16.22
CA ARG A 103 23.90 -14.93 -15.51
C ARG A 103 22.73 -14.34 -14.72
N TRP A 104 22.80 -13.05 -14.38
CA TRP A 104 21.77 -12.34 -13.65
C TRP A 104 20.77 -11.62 -14.58
N LEU A 105 20.97 -11.71 -15.89
CA LEU A 105 20.13 -11.10 -16.90
C LEU A 105 19.15 -12.13 -17.46
N ALA A 106 17.93 -11.70 -17.76
CA ALA A 106 16.91 -12.51 -18.43
C ALA A 106 16.55 -11.90 -19.80
N PRO A 107 15.95 -12.68 -20.72
CA PRO A 107 15.34 -12.12 -21.92
C PRO A 107 14.34 -11.01 -21.58
N GLY A 108 14.52 -9.84 -22.19
CA GLY A 108 13.67 -8.66 -22.07
C GLY A 108 12.60 -8.60 -23.15
N TRP A 109 11.67 -7.66 -23.02
CA TRP A 109 10.65 -7.40 -24.05
C TRP A 109 11.10 -6.31 -25.05
N ILE A 110 12.16 -5.56 -24.72
CA ILE A 110 12.78 -4.59 -25.63
C ILE A 110 13.68 -5.34 -26.62
N PRO A 111 13.47 -5.23 -27.95
CA PRO A 111 14.26 -5.93 -28.94
C PRO A 111 15.78 -5.71 -28.76
N GLY A 112 16.54 -6.80 -28.72
CA GLY A 112 18.00 -6.76 -28.56
C GLY A 112 18.49 -6.40 -27.15
N ARG A 113 17.59 -6.26 -26.16
CA ARG A 113 17.95 -5.96 -24.77
C ARG A 113 17.54 -7.09 -23.82
N ARG A 114 18.42 -7.36 -22.86
CA ARG A 114 18.10 -8.19 -21.70
C ARG A 114 17.57 -7.30 -20.59
N VAL A 115 17.10 -7.90 -19.51
CA VAL A 115 16.62 -7.19 -18.33
C VAL A 115 17.39 -7.66 -17.11
N ASP A 116 17.83 -6.72 -16.28
CA ASP A 116 18.42 -7.01 -14.98
C ASP A 116 17.35 -7.60 -14.05
N VAL A 117 17.55 -8.86 -13.66
CA VAL A 117 16.71 -9.56 -12.68
C VAL A 117 17.51 -9.94 -11.45
N SER A 118 18.64 -9.29 -11.22
CA SER A 118 19.55 -9.58 -10.10
C SER A 118 18.91 -9.21 -8.76
N ASP A 119 18.11 -8.14 -8.69
CA ASP A 119 17.36 -7.78 -7.48
C ASP A 119 16.23 -8.76 -7.17
N ALA A 120 16.19 -9.27 -5.94
CA ALA A 120 15.23 -10.30 -5.57
C ALA A 120 13.82 -9.74 -5.32
N GLN A 121 13.71 -8.50 -4.84
CA GLN A 121 12.43 -7.87 -4.53
C GLN A 121 11.71 -7.48 -5.83
N TYR A 122 12.38 -6.75 -6.71
CA TYR A 122 11.84 -6.34 -7.99
C TYR A 122 11.60 -7.55 -8.91
N ARG A 123 12.51 -8.54 -8.96
CA ARG A 123 12.26 -9.79 -9.71
C ARG A 123 10.98 -10.50 -9.23
N THR A 124 10.74 -10.53 -7.92
CA THR A 124 9.52 -11.13 -7.34
C THR A 124 8.28 -10.31 -7.71
N PHE A 125 8.35 -8.98 -7.61
CA PHE A 125 7.27 -8.10 -8.04
C PHE A 125 6.95 -8.29 -9.54
N ARG A 126 7.96 -8.22 -10.41
CA ARG A 126 7.86 -8.38 -11.87
C ARG A 126 7.25 -9.72 -12.27
N ARG A 127 7.72 -10.81 -11.66
CA ARG A 127 7.16 -12.15 -11.90
C ARG A 127 5.67 -12.23 -11.55
N ASN A 128 5.25 -11.49 -10.53
CA ASN A 128 3.86 -11.47 -10.06
C ASN A 128 3.03 -10.33 -10.65
N THR A 129 3.61 -9.47 -11.50
CA THR A 129 2.92 -8.33 -12.11
C THR A 129 1.60 -8.72 -12.81
N PRO A 130 1.50 -9.82 -13.58
CA PRO A 130 0.21 -10.24 -14.15
C PRO A 130 -0.86 -10.51 -13.11
N TYR A 131 -0.51 -11.16 -11.98
CA TYR A 131 -1.45 -11.42 -10.89
C TYR A 131 -1.88 -10.14 -10.16
N ILE A 132 -0.95 -9.19 -9.98
CA ILE A 132 -1.25 -7.88 -9.39
C ILE A 132 -2.20 -7.08 -10.29
N PHE A 133 -1.95 -7.04 -11.61
CA PHE A 133 -2.86 -6.40 -12.57
C PHE A 133 -4.22 -7.10 -12.62
N ALA A 134 -4.25 -8.44 -12.59
CA ALA A 134 -5.49 -9.20 -12.52
C ALA A 134 -6.27 -8.82 -11.26
N LEU A 135 -5.63 -8.78 -10.09
CA LEU A 135 -6.26 -8.35 -8.84
C LEU A 135 -6.82 -6.92 -8.94
N LEU A 136 -6.04 -5.98 -9.49
CA LEU A 136 -6.42 -4.57 -9.64
C LEU A 136 -7.66 -4.39 -10.52
N LEU A 137 -7.85 -5.23 -11.55
CA LEU A 137 -9.01 -5.19 -12.43
C LEU A 137 -10.19 -6.00 -11.88
N VAL A 138 -9.94 -7.23 -11.44
CA VAL A 138 -10.97 -8.19 -11.04
C VAL A 138 -11.63 -7.78 -9.73
N HIS A 139 -10.86 -7.34 -8.73
CA HIS A 139 -11.44 -7.03 -7.42
C HIS A 139 -12.50 -5.90 -7.47
N PRO A 140 -12.27 -4.73 -8.11
CA PRO A 140 -13.30 -3.71 -8.26
C PRO A 140 -14.50 -4.17 -9.10
N VAL A 141 -14.29 -5.02 -10.11
CA VAL A 141 -15.37 -5.58 -10.93
C VAL A 141 -16.23 -6.52 -10.10
N LEU A 142 -15.62 -7.47 -9.39
CA LEU A 142 -16.33 -8.39 -8.49
C LEU A 142 -17.10 -7.63 -7.41
N ARG A 143 -16.51 -6.56 -6.85
CA ARG A 143 -17.21 -5.70 -5.89
C ARG A 143 -18.45 -5.08 -6.52
N ARG A 144 -18.35 -4.50 -7.73
CA ARG A 144 -19.51 -3.90 -8.42
C ARG A 144 -20.58 -4.95 -8.76
N VAL A 145 -20.17 -6.15 -9.16
CA VAL A 145 -21.11 -7.26 -9.39
C VAL A 145 -21.83 -7.62 -8.11
N TYR A 146 -21.10 -7.77 -7.00
CA TYR A 146 -21.68 -8.03 -5.68
C TYR A 146 -22.65 -6.93 -5.24
N GLU A 147 -22.25 -5.66 -5.41
CA GLU A 147 -23.08 -4.48 -5.08
C GLU A 147 -24.39 -4.46 -5.91
N ARG A 148 -24.34 -4.88 -7.18
CA ARG A 148 -25.53 -5.01 -8.04
C ARG A 148 -26.43 -6.17 -7.65
N LEU A 149 -25.86 -7.30 -7.22
CA LEU A 149 -26.61 -8.48 -6.79
C LEU A 149 -27.26 -8.31 -5.41
N ARG A 150 -26.75 -7.36 -4.59
CA ARG A 150 -27.31 -7.04 -3.27
C ARG A 150 -27.59 -5.54 -3.15
N PRO A 151 -28.56 -4.99 -3.92
CA PRO A 151 -28.81 -3.57 -3.93
C PRO A 151 -29.23 -3.07 -2.54
N ILE A 152 -28.75 -1.89 -2.16
CA ILE A 152 -29.16 -1.20 -0.94
C ILE A 152 -30.39 -0.37 -1.27
N SER A 153 -31.51 -0.62 -0.60
CA SER A 153 -32.71 0.21 -0.70
C SER A 153 -32.38 1.60 -0.13
N THR A 154 -32.21 2.59 -1.00
CA THR A 154 -31.98 3.98 -0.61
C THR A 154 -33.25 4.77 -0.93
N GLN A 155 -33.92 5.30 0.11
CA GLN A 155 -35.02 6.22 -0.10
C GLN A 155 -34.49 7.60 -0.56
N PRO A 156 -35.22 8.36 -1.40
CA PRO A 156 -34.66 9.47 -2.18
C PRO A 156 -34.49 10.79 -1.41
N LYS A 157 -34.76 10.85 -0.10
CA LYS A 157 -34.66 12.09 0.69
C LYS A 157 -33.85 11.86 1.96
N ALA A 158 -32.58 12.24 1.91
CA ALA A 158 -31.66 12.11 3.04
C ALA A 158 -31.87 13.24 4.06
N THR A 159 -32.55 12.93 5.16
CA THR A 159 -32.39 13.59 6.46
C THR A 159 -31.13 13.08 7.18
N PHE A 160 -30.62 13.80 8.18
CA PHE A 160 -29.45 13.37 8.97
C PHE A 160 -29.59 11.96 9.58
N SER A 161 -30.82 11.54 9.92
CA SER A 161 -31.09 10.18 10.43
C SER A 161 -31.05 9.10 9.34
N THR A 162 -31.42 9.43 8.09
CA THR A 162 -31.42 8.49 6.97
C THR A 162 -30.03 8.34 6.33
N SER A 163 -29.15 9.34 6.45
CA SER A 163 -27.74 9.21 6.03
C SER A 163 -26.97 8.19 6.86
N GLY A 164 -27.23 8.12 8.17
CA GLY A 164 -26.66 7.09 9.06
C GLY A 164 -27.07 5.67 8.66
N ILE A 165 -28.37 5.44 8.43
CA ILE A 165 -28.92 4.12 8.05
C ILE A 165 -28.37 3.66 6.70
N ALA A 166 -28.33 4.56 5.70
CA ALA A 166 -27.76 4.27 4.39
C ALA A 166 -26.25 3.96 4.49
N GLY A 167 -25.52 4.70 5.33
CA GLY A 167 -24.11 4.47 5.62
C GLY A 167 -23.86 3.09 6.24
N ASP A 168 -24.67 2.68 7.20
CA ASP A 168 -24.56 1.36 7.84
C ASP A 168 -24.84 0.21 6.86
N ALA A 169 -25.87 0.34 6.02
CA ALA A 169 -26.18 -0.65 4.99
C ALA A 169 -25.03 -0.78 3.97
N ARG A 170 -24.40 0.34 3.61
CA ARG A 170 -23.22 0.35 2.73
C ARG A 170 -22.00 -0.28 3.40
N LEU A 171 -21.77 -0.01 4.68
CA LEU A 171 -20.71 -0.65 5.45
C LEU A 171 -20.88 -2.16 5.43
N GLU A 172 -22.06 -2.66 5.77
CA GLU A 172 -22.35 -4.09 5.78
C GLU A 172 -22.13 -4.75 4.41
N GLN A 173 -22.66 -4.16 3.35
CA GLN A 173 -22.47 -4.67 2.00
C GLN A 173 -20.98 -4.75 1.63
N ARG A 174 -20.20 -3.70 1.93
CA ARG A 174 -18.78 -3.62 1.60
C ARG A 174 -17.93 -4.55 2.43
N THR A 175 -18.09 -4.56 3.75
CA THR A 175 -17.27 -5.42 4.62
C THR A 175 -17.65 -6.87 4.49
N SER A 176 -18.88 -7.21 4.10
CA SER A 176 -19.24 -8.60 3.77
C SER A 176 -18.51 -9.09 2.53
N PHE A 177 -18.45 -8.27 1.46
CA PHE A 177 -17.63 -8.60 0.29
C PHE A 177 -16.15 -8.68 0.65
N ASP A 178 -15.62 -7.66 1.34
CA ASP A 178 -14.20 -7.57 1.69
C ASP A 178 -13.76 -8.70 2.63
N PHE A 179 -14.62 -9.12 3.56
CA PHE A 179 -14.37 -10.27 4.44
C PHE A 179 -14.24 -11.59 3.67
N VAL A 180 -15.21 -11.88 2.80
CA VAL A 180 -15.19 -13.13 2.00
C VAL A 180 -14.02 -13.10 1.02
N PHE A 181 -13.81 -11.96 0.36
CA PHE A 181 -12.68 -11.78 -0.56
C PHE A 181 -11.34 -11.92 0.17
N ALA A 182 -11.19 -11.34 1.37
CA ALA A 182 -9.98 -11.45 2.17
C ALA A 182 -9.62 -12.91 2.48
N LEU A 183 -10.59 -13.76 2.82
CA LEU A 183 -10.33 -15.19 3.08
C LEU A 183 -9.86 -15.93 1.83
N ILE A 184 -10.52 -15.71 0.69
CA ILE A 184 -10.14 -16.31 -0.60
C ILE A 184 -8.76 -15.81 -1.01
N PHE A 185 -8.53 -14.51 -0.90
CA PHE A 185 -7.27 -13.85 -1.24
C PHE A 185 -6.11 -14.36 -0.38
N LEU A 186 -6.31 -14.49 0.93
CA LEU A 186 -5.31 -14.97 1.86
C LEU A 186 -4.97 -16.46 1.61
N ALA A 187 -5.98 -17.28 1.30
CA ALA A 187 -5.77 -18.67 0.91
C ALA A 187 -5.02 -18.80 -0.42
N ALA A 188 -5.33 -17.96 -1.42
CA ALA A 188 -4.60 -17.95 -2.69
C ALA A 188 -3.14 -17.51 -2.52
N LEU A 189 -2.90 -16.51 -1.68
CA LEU A 189 -1.55 -16.00 -1.43
C LEU A 189 -0.70 -16.96 -0.60
N HIS A 190 -1.25 -17.57 0.45
CA HIS A 190 -0.45 -18.26 1.47
C HIS A 190 -0.79 -19.74 1.65
N GLY A 191 -1.73 -20.27 0.87
CA GLY A 191 -2.17 -21.66 0.95
C GLY A 191 -2.60 -22.02 2.38
N PHE A 192 -2.08 -23.12 2.93
CA PHE A 192 -2.42 -23.53 4.29
C PHE A 192 -1.94 -22.56 5.37
N SER A 193 -0.94 -21.72 5.12
CA SER A 193 -0.52 -20.71 6.11
C SER A 193 -1.60 -19.66 6.41
N VAL A 194 -2.70 -19.63 5.64
CA VAL A 194 -3.92 -18.89 5.97
C VAL A 194 -4.39 -19.13 7.41
N PHE A 195 -4.32 -20.38 7.90
CA PHE A 195 -4.77 -20.72 9.24
C PHE A 195 -3.90 -20.07 10.33
N LYS A 196 -2.58 -20.00 10.11
CA LYS A 196 -1.64 -19.33 11.01
C LYS A 196 -1.95 -17.84 11.09
N VAL A 197 -2.16 -17.22 9.93
CA VAL A 197 -2.47 -15.78 9.83
C VAL A 197 -3.80 -15.48 10.51
N VAL A 198 -4.88 -16.19 10.17
CA VAL A 198 -6.20 -15.99 10.77
C VAL A 198 -6.17 -16.24 12.29
N PHE A 199 -5.38 -17.21 12.77
CA PHE A 199 -5.19 -17.44 14.19
C PHE A 199 -4.55 -16.25 14.90
N ILE A 200 -3.47 -15.68 14.34
CA ILE A 200 -2.83 -14.46 14.89
C ILE A 200 -3.83 -13.30 14.91
N LEU A 201 -4.61 -13.13 13.85
CA LEU A 201 -5.64 -12.08 13.78
C LEU A 201 -6.73 -12.28 14.85
N TYR A 202 -7.17 -13.52 15.07
CA TYR A 202 -8.16 -13.85 16.09
C TYR A 202 -7.63 -13.61 17.51
N LEU A 203 -6.37 -13.99 17.79
CA LEU A 203 -5.74 -13.72 19.07
C LEU A 203 -5.66 -12.21 19.34
N ASN A 204 -5.21 -11.42 18.35
CA ASN A 204 -5.16 -9.97 18.47
C ASN A 204 -6.54 -9.35 18.72
N TYR A 205 -7.56 -9.77 17.95
CA TYR A 205 -8.92 -9.29 18.13
C TYR A 205 -9.45 -9.62 19.53
N SER A 206 -9.25 -10.87 19.98
CA SER A 206 -9.67 -11.30 21.32
C SER A 206 -8.96 -10.50 22.42
N LEU A 207 -7.66 -10.22 22.25
CA LEU A 207 -6.87 -9.41 23.17
C LEU A 207 -7.44 -7.98 23.25
N ALA A 208 -7.79 -7.38 22.12
CA ALA A 208 -8.37 -6.03 22.09
C ALA A 208 -9.75 -5.97 22.74
N THR A 209 -10.66 -6.89 22.38
CA THR A 209 -12.08 -6.76 22.73
C THR A 209 -12.47 -7.43 24.04
N LYS A 210 -11.69 -8.39 24.54
CA LYS A 210 -12.03 -9.16 25.77
C LYS A 210 -11.23 -8.73 27.00
N LEU A 211 -10.11 -8.03 26.85
CA LEU A 211 -9.34 -7.57 27.99
C LEU A 211 -9.96 -6.33 28.64
N PRO A 212 -9.80 -6.16 29.97
CA PRO A 212 -10.09 -4.89 30.63
C PRO A 212 -9.29 -3.75 30.00
N LYS A 213 -9.92 -2.58 29.85
CA LYS A 213 -9.35 -1.40 29.17
C LYS A 213 -7.90 -1.08 29.55
N LYS A 214 -7.57 -1.16 30.84
CA LYS A 214 -6.22 -0.88 31.38
C LYS A 214 -5.11 -1.78 30.80
N TYR A 215 -5.46 -2.97 30.30
CA TYR A 215 -4.49 -3.92 29.75
C TYR A 215 -4.42 -3.90 28.22
N ILE A 216 -5.37 -3.28 27.53
CA ILE A 216 -5.44 -3.31 26.06
C ILE A 216 -4.15 -2.76 25.43
N VAL A 217 -3.70 -1.57 25.85
CA VAL A 217 -2.51 -0.92 25.25
C VAL A 217 -1.23 -1.70 25.54
N PRO A 218 -0.89 -2.08 26.80
CA PRO A 218 0.27 -2.92 27.07
C PRO A 218 0.23 -4.26 26.31
N ALA A 219 -0.91 -4.95 26.34
CA ALA A 219 -1.06 -6.23 25.66
C ALA A 219 -0.93 -6.09 24.13
N THR A 220 -1.39 -4.98 23.55
CA THR A 220 -1.26 -4.69 22.11
C THR A 220 0.21 -4.62 21.71
N TRP A 221 1.03 -3.87 22.45
CA TRP A 221 2.45 -3.73 22.13
C TRP A 221 3.24 -5.01 22.37
N ILE A 222 2.98 -5.70 23.49
CA ILE A 222 3.60 -7.01 23.78
C ILE A 222 3.27 -8.00 22.67
N PHE A 223 1.99 -8.08 22.27
CA PHE A 223 1.57 -8.99 21.21
C PHE A 223 2.14 -8.59 19.84
N ALA A 224 2.12 -7.31 19.48
CA ALA A 224 2.63 -6.82 18.19
C ALA A 224 4.12 -7.09 18.04
N VAL A 225 4.93 -6.64 19.02
CA VAL A 225 6.38 -6.84 19.01
C VAL A 225 6.71 -8.34 19.11
N GLY A 226 6.06 -9.06 20.03
CA GLY A 226 6.23 -10.51 20.18
C GLY A 226 5.92 -11.28 18.90
N THR A 227 4.86 -10.90 18.18
CA THR A 227 4.51 -11.51 16.88
C THR A 227 5.57 -11.23 15.82
N LEU A 228 6.12 -10.02 15.75
CA LEU A 228 7.19 -9.69 14.79
C LEU A 228 8.44 -10.54 15.06
N PHE A 229 8.89 -10.61 16.32
CA PHE A 229 10.03 -11.44 16.70
C PHE A 229 9.78 -12.93 16.44
N ALA A 230 8.60 -13.44 16.83
CA ALA A 230 8.26 -14.84 16.61
C ALA A 230 8.19 -15.18 15.11
N ASN A 231 7.63 -14.29 14.29
CA ASN A 231 7.58 -14.47 12.84
C ASN A 231 8.98 -14.57 12.22
N GLU A 232 9.92 -13.74 12.67
CA GLU A 232 11.32 -13.74 12.20
C GLU A 232 12.09 -14.96 12.71
N ILE A 233 12.12 -15.17 14.03
CA ILE A 233 12.86 -16.26 14.70
C ILE A 233 12.42 -17.62 14.15
N PHE A 234 11.10 -17.82 13.99
CA PHE A 234 10.54 -19.09 13.55
C PHE A 234 10.27 -19.16 12.04
N ASN A 235 10.69 -18.17 11.25
CA ASN A 235 10.54 -18.12 9.79
C ASN A 235 9.08 -18.37 9.33
N GLY A 236 8.09 -17.77 10.00
CA GLY A 236 6.67 -17.94 9.67
C GLY A 236 6.06 -19.31 10.02
N TYR A 237 6.65 -20.00 10.98
CA TYR A 237 6.20 -21.27 11.56
C TYR A 237 5.93 -22.38 10.52
N PRO A 238 6.93 -22.90 9.79
CA PRO A 238 6.74 -24.04 8.88
C PRO A 238 6.04 -25.21 9.59
N TYR A 239 5.03 -25.80 8.95
CA TYR A 239 4.26 -26.91 9.53
C TYR A 239 5.15 -28.11 9.82
N ALA A 240 6.16 -28.39 8.99
CA ALA A 240 7.14 -29.44 9.26
C ALA A 240 7.92 -29.22 10.57
N LYS A 241 8.17 -27.97 10.98
CA LYS A 241 8.80 -27.67 12.28
C LYS A 241 7.81 -27.83 13.43
N ILE A 242 6.55 -27.45 13.22
CA ILE A 242 5.47 -27.65 14.21
C ILE A 242 5.25 -29.15 14.45
N GLU A 243 5.21 -29.96 13.39
CA GLU A 243 5.10 -31.42 13.46
C GLU A 243 6.23 -32.01 14.31
N LYS A 244 7.49 -31.64 14.03
CA LYS A 244 8.65 -32.11 14.80
C LYS A 244 8.60 -31.69 16.27
N PHE A 245 8.07 -30.50 16.57
CA PHE A 245 7.94 -30.02 17.93
C PHE A 245 6.83 -30.74 18.71
N LEU A 246 5.66 -30.94 18.08
CA LEU A 246 4.51 -31.59 18.72
C LEU A 246 4.66 -33.11 18.82
N MET A 247 5.33 -33.71 17.84
CA MET A 247 5.47 -35.16 17.70
C MET A 247 6.92 -35.55 17.40
N PRO A 248 7.88 -35.26 18.30
CA PRO A 248 9.29 -35.58 18.08
C PRO A 248 9.51 -37.07 17.81
N TRP A 249 8.71 -37.93 18.44
CA TRP A 249 8.74 -39.39 18.30
C TRP A 249 8.29 -39.93 16.93
N THR A 250 7.58 -39.15 16.10
CA THR A 250 7.18 -39.61 14.76
C THR A 250 8.17 -39.21 13.67
N SER A 251 9.13 -38.33 13.99
CA SER A 251 10.02 -37.68 13.04
C SER A 251 11.39 -38.36 12.86
N GLU A 252 11.67 -39.42 13.63
CA GLU A 252 12.91 -40.19 13.48
C GLU A 252 12.80 -41.26 12.38
N ARG A 253 13.78 -41.20 11.47
CA ARG A 253 14.11 -42.23 10.49
C ARG A 253 14.37 -43.56 11.20
N TYR A 254 13.47 -44.52 11.01
CA TYR A 254 13.86 -45.92 10.84
C TYR A 254 13.11 -46.47 9.64
N LEU A 255 13.67 -46.22 8.45
CA LEU A 255 13.46 -47.10 7.32
C LEU A 255 14.47 -48.24 7.43
N GLN A 256 14.17 -49.18 8.31
CA GLN A 256 14.26 -50.57 7.89
C GLN A 256 12.94 -50.85 7.16
N GLY A 257 12.96 -51.02 5.83
CA GLY A 257 11.80 -51.62 5.12
C GLY A 257 11.06 -50.80 4.07
N GLY A 258 11.58 -49.69 3.55
CA GLY A 258 11.07 -49.13 2.27
C GLY A 258 9.69 -48.44 2.26
N GLU A 259 9.07 -48.15 3.41
CA GLU A 259 7.80 -47.41 3.47
C GLU A 259 7.96 -45.87 3.45
N ILE A 260 7.19 -45.20 2.59
CA ILE A 260 7.13 -43.74 2.50
C ILE A 260 6.27 -43.21 3.67
N LYS A 261 6.89 -42.70 4.75
CA LYS A 261 6.16 -41.92 5.76
C LYS A 261 5.83 -40.53 5.22
N LEU A 262 4.55 -40.25 4.98
CA LEU A 262 4.06 -38.90 4.71
C LEU A 262 4.17 -38.03 5.98
N SER A 263 5.10 -37.08 6.00
CA SER A 263 5.09 -35.96 6.96
C SER A 263 3.97 -35.00 6.57
N TRP A 264 2.91 -34.92 7.38
CA TRP A 264 1.78 -34.03 7.10
C TRP A 264 2.23 -32.56 7.10
N GLY A 265 3.23 -32.21 7.92
CA GLY A 265 3.75 -30.86 7.98
C GLY A 265 4.47 -30.46 6.69
N SER A 266 5.30 -31.36 6.15
CA SER A 266 5.96 -31.14 4.86
C SER A 266 4.95 -31.11 3.70
N TRP A 267 3.90 -31.93 3.79
CA TRP A 267 2.80 -31.92 2.82
C TRP A 267 2.05 -30.58 2.83
N LEU A 268 1.68 -30.05 4.01
CA LEU A 268 1.03 -28.74 4.13
C LEU A 268 1.92 -27.59 3.66
N ASP A 269 3.21 -27.63 4.00
CA ASP A 269 4.19 -26.62 3.55
C ASP A 269 4.36 -26.65 2.01
N GLY A 270 4.10 -27.79 1.37
CA GLY A 270 4.06 -27.94 -0.09
C GLY A 270 2.97 -27.11 -0.78
N TYR A 271 1.87 -26.78 -0.09
CA TYR A 271 0.78 -25.93 -0.58
C TYR A 271 0.81 -24.57 0.12
N SER A 272 1.86 -23.79 -0.16
CA SER A 272 2.13 -22.51 0.50
C SER A 272 1.66 -21.27 -0.30
N GLY A 273 0.93 -21.48 -1.40
CA GLY A 273 0.34 -20.41 -2.20
C GLY A 273 1.35 -19.66 -3.09
N ILE A 274 0.90 -18.52 -3.65
CA ILE A 274 1.71 -17.68 -4.56
C ILE A 274 2.91 -17.06 -3.82
N MET A 275 2.72 -16.69 -2.55
CA MET A 275 3.69 -16.00 -1.71
C MET A 275 3.88 -16.75 -0.39
N PRO A 276 4.75 -17.78 -0.36
CA PRO A 276 4.88 -18.67 0.80
C PRO A 276 5.41 -17.98 2.05
N ARG A 277 6.16 -16.89 1.89
CA ARG A 277 6.78 -16.13 2.99
C ARG A 277 5.84 -15.05 3.54
N TRP A 278 4.66 -15.47 4.00
CA TRP A 278 3.64 -14.57 4.54
C TRP A 278 4.17 -13.67 5.68
N ALA A 279 5.09 -14.20 6.50
CA ALA A 279 5.66 -13.52 7.66
C ALA A 279 6.40 -12.21 7.34
N ILE A 280 6.99 -12.09 6.13
CA ILE A 280 7.79 -10.92 5.74
C ILE A 280 6.91 -9.67 5.62
N LEU A 281 5.78 -9.79 4.94
CA LEU A 281 4.84 -8.67 4.71
C LEU A 281 3.84 -8.50 5.86
N PHE A 282 3.87 -9.43 6.82
CA PHE A 282 2.97 -9.38 7.97
C PHE A 282 3.27 -8.18 8.88
N ASN A 283 4.46 -7.58 8.79
CA ASN A 283 4.81 -6.35 9.50
C ASN A 283 3.81 -5.19 9.26
N LEU A 284 3.36 -4.99 8.03
CA LEU A 284 2.34 -3.99 7.69
C LEU A 284 0.97 -4.37 8.26
N THR A 285 0.67 -5.66 8.32
CA THR A 285 -0.56 -6.16 8.94
C THR A 285 -0.54 -5.90 10.45
N VAL A 286 0.59 -6.14 11.13
CA VAL A 286 0.76 -5.84 12.57
C VAL A 286 0.45 -4.38 12.87
N LEU A 287 0.87 -3.44 12.01
CA LEU A 287 0.55 -2.02 12.19
C LEU A 287 -0.96 -1.73 12.07
N ARG A 288 -1.67 -2.43 11.18
CA ARG A 288 -3.14 -2.38 11.14
C ARG A 288 -3.76 -2.93 12.42
N LEU A 289 -3.21 -4.01 12.98
CA LEU A 289 -3.70 -4.62 14.22
C LEU A 289 -3.55 -3.65 15.39
N VAL A 290 -2.38 -3.00 15.49
CA VAL A 290 -2.14 -1.94 16.48
C VAL A 290 -3.15 -0.81 16.30
N SER A 291 -3.35 -0.33 15.06
CA SER A 291 -4.34 0.73 14.81
C SER A 291 -5.75 0.32 15.23
N PHE A 292 -6.20 -0.90 14.94
CA PHE A 292 -7.51 -1.39 15.39
C PHE A 292 -7.62 -1.39 16.92
N ASN A 293 -6.61 -1.93 17.62
CA ASN A 293 -6.63 -2.03 19.07
C ASN A 293 -6.66 -0.65 19.75
N ILE A 294 -5.89 0.30 19.24
CA ILE A 294 -5.82 1.65 19.78
C ILE A 294 -7.10 2.44 19.47
N ASP A 295 -7.64 2.32 18.25
CA ASP A 295 -8.93 2.92 17.88
C ASP A 295 -10.07 2.35 18.74
N TYR A 296 -10.07 1.04 18.99
CA TYR A 296 -11.01 0.39 19.91
C TYR A 296 -10.83 0.91 21.34
N TYR A 297 -9.60 0.96 21.85
CA TYR A 297 -9.31 1.48 23.20
C TYR A 297 -9.87 2.89 23.43
N TRP A 298 -9.69 3.81 22.48
CA TRP A 298 -10.22 5.17 22.57
C TRP A 298 -11.74 5.23 22.41
N SER A 299 -12.34 4.31 21.65
CA SER A 299 -13.80 4.22 21.51
C SER A 299 -14.50 3.96 22.85
N LEU A 300 -13.84 3.26 23.78
CA LEU A 300 -14.40 2.91 25.10
C LEU A 300 -14.62 4.13 26.01
N ASP A 301 -13.92 5.25 25.79
CA ASP A 301 -14.08 6.49 26.56
C ASP A 301 -15.24 7.38 26.08
N HIS A 302 -15.76 7.10 24.88
CA HIS A 302 -16.82 7.90 24.29
C HIS A 302 -18.18 7.49 24.86
N ARG A 303 -18.61 8.16 25.94
CA ARG A 303 -19.97 8.00 26.50
C ARG A 303 -21.03 8.45 25.48
N ALA A 304 -21.84 7.50 25.02
CA ALA A 304 -23.23 7.55 24.52
C ALA A 304 -23.70 8.66 23.56
N GLY A 305 -22.87 9.64 23.20
CA GLY A 305 -23.17 10.66 22.19
C GLY A 305 -22.01 10.74 21.21
N SER A 306 -22.31 10.57 19.92
CA SER A 306 -21.30 10.65 18.87
C SER A 306 -20.68 12.06 18.89
N PRO A 307 -19.35 12.21 18.84
CA PRO A 307 -18.72 13.52 18.62
C PRO A 307 -19.31 14.28 17.42
N LEU A 308 -19.81 13.53 16.43
CA LEU A 308 -20.48 14.06 15.25
C LEU A 308 -21.82 14.72 15.57
N GLU A 309 -22.63 14.11 16.44
CA GLU A 309 -23.91 14.66 16.87
C GLU A 309 -23.71 15.93 17.70
N LYS A 310 -22.70 15.94 18.58
CA LYS A 310 -22.37 17.11 19.40
C LYS A 310 -21.84 18.29 18.59
N LYS A 311 -21.12 18.00 17.49
CA LYS A 311 -20.57 19.03 16.59
C LYS A 311 -21.48 19.33 15.37
N GLN A 312 -22.62 18.65 15.24
CA GLN A 312 -23.52 18.73 14.08
C GLN A 312 -22.80 18.57 12.72
N LEU A 313 -21.76 17.73 12.69
CA LEU A 313 -20.98 17.50 11.48
C LEU A 313 -21.71 16.48 10.60
N ASP A 314 -21.77 16.74 9.30
CA ASP A 314 -22.24 15.78 8.31
C ASP A 314 -21.25 14.60 8.20
N PRO A 315 -21.65 13.36 8.59
CA PRO A 315 -20.78 12.19 8.53
C PRO A 315 -20.28 11.85 7.12
N ALA A 316 -21.02 12.26 6.08
CA ALA A 316 -20.63 12.02 4.69
C ALA A 316 -19.53 12.97 4.19
N ASN A 317 -19.39 14.12 4.85
CA ASN A 317 -18.53 15.23 4.44
C ASN A 317 -17.52 15.61 5.54
N LEU A 318 -16.90 14.60 6.17
CA LEU A 318 -15.85 14.82 7.16
C LEU A 318 -14.50 15.11 6.50
N SER A 319 -13.68 15.91 7.18
CA SER A 319 -12.27 16.09 6.82
C SER A 319 -11.47 14.80 7.04
N GLU A 320 -10.29 14.67 6.43
CA GLU A 320 -9.41 13.51 6.67
C GLU A 320 -9.06 13.37 8.16
N ASN A 321 -8.77 14.48 8.83
CA ASN A 321 -8.45 14.49 10.24
C ASN A 321 -9.63 14.03 11.11
N ASP A 322 -10.84 14.52 10.80
CA ASP A 322 -12.05 14.16 11.55
C ASP A 322 -12.42 12.68 11.37
N ARG A 323 -12.23 12.11 10.18
CA ARG A 323 -12.46 10.67 9.93
C ARG A 323 -11.54 9.78 10.76
N ILE A 324 -10.29 10.18 10.95
CA ILE A 324 -9.31 9.43 11.75
C ILE A 324 -9.64 9.54 13.25
N ARG A 325 -9.97 10.75 13.72
CA ARG A 325 -10.17 11.05 15.15
C ARG A 325 -11.53 10.62 15.68
N THR A 326 -12.53 10.52 14.82
CA THR A 326 -13.88 10.12 15.22
C THR A 326 -13.96 8.61 15.33
N SER A 327 -14.13 8.09 16.55
CA SER A 327 -14.31 6.67 16.79
C SER A 327 -15.52 6.11 16.05
N ALA A 328 -15.38 4.89 15.52
CA ALA A 328 -16.50 4.15 14.98
C ALA A 328 -17.53 3.81 16.09
N PRO A 329 -18.81 3.58 15.75
CA PRO A 329 -19.79 3.01 16.68
C PRO A 329 -19.33 1.66 17.26
N ALA A 330 -19.64 1.40 18.53
CA ALA A 330 -19.22 0.19 19.24
C ALA A 330 -19.55 -1.12 18.49
N ARG A 331 -20.74 -1.20 17.85
CA ARG A 331 -21.17 -2.36 17.05
C ARG A 331 -20.30 -2.64 15.82
N ASP A 332 -19.59 -1.63 15.33
CA ASP A 332 -18.77 -1.75 14.13
C ASP A 332 -17.43 -2.42 14.43
N TYR A 333 -16.96 -2.41 15.69
CA TYR A 333 -15.81 -3.17 16.19
C TYR A 333 -16.14 -4.66 16.36
N ASN A 334 -16.51 -5.30 15.26
CA ASN A 334 -16.77 -6.74 15.18
C ASN A 334 -15.71 -7.46 14.33
N PHE A 335 -15.62 -8.79 14.48
CA PHE A 335 -14.60 -9.60 13.83
C PHE A 335 -14.67 -9.56 12.29
N ARG A 336 -15.88 -9.46 11.71
CA ARG A 336 -16.06 -9.35 10.24
C ARG A 336 -15.38 -8.10 9.70
N ASN A 337 -15.71 -6.95 10.29
CA ASN A 337 -15.15 -5.66 9.89
C ASN A 337 -13.65 -5.58 10.17
N TYR A 338 -13.19 -6.12 11.30
CA TYR A 338 -11.78 -6.21 11.64
C TYR A 338 -10.98 -7.03 10.61
N LEU A 339 -11.45 -8.22 10.23
CA LEU A 339 -10.74 -9.06 9.26
C LEU A 339 -10.73 -8.42 7.86
N ALA A 340 -11.86 -7.85 7.44
CA ALA A 340 -11.97 -7.11 6.18
C ALA A 340 -11.00 -5.93 6.10
N TYR A 341 -10.76 -5.25 7.23
CA TYR A 341 -9.79 -4.17 7.37
C TYR A 341 -8.33 -4.68 7.37
N ALA A 342 -8.01 -5.64 8.24
CA ALA A 342 -6.64 -6.12 8.43
C ALA A 342 -6.06 -6.76 7.16
N ILE A 343 -6.92 -7.47 6.41
CA ILE A 343 -6.59 -8.21 5.19
C ILE A 343 -7.26 -7.56 3.97
N TYR A 344 -7.40 -6.23 4.00
CA TYR A 344 -7.97 -5.50 2.87
C TYR A 344 -7.08 -5.68 1.63
N ALA A 345 -7.52 -6.49 0.67
CA ALA A 345 -6.67 -7.01 -0.40
C ALA A 345 -5.89 -5.94 -1.18
N PRO A 346 -6.49 -4.78 -1.56
CA PRO A 346 -5.75 -3.72 -2.25
C PRO A 346 -4.57 -3.14 -1.45
N LEU A 347 -4.59 -3.26 -0.12
CA LEU A 347 -3.56 -2.69 0.75
C LEU A 347 -2.71 -3.76 1.47
N TYR A 348 -3.09 -5.04 1.40
CA TYR A 348 -2.53 -6.10 2.23
C TYR A 348 -1.01 -6.25 2.09
N LEU A 349 -0.50 -6.34 0.85
CA LEU A 349 0.91 -6.69 0.58
C LEU A 349 1.89 -5.56 0.96
N VAL A 350 1.77 -4.41 0.30
CA VAL A 350 2.68 -3.25 0.46
C VAL A 350 1.91 -1.92 0.38
N GLY A 351 0.61 -1.95 0.71
CA GLY A 351 -0.21 -0.76 0.66
C GLY A 351 0.01 0.17 1.86
N PRO A 352 -0.25 1.48 1.70
CA PRO A 352 -0.24 2.41 2.82
C PRO A 352 -1.18 1.95 3.93
N ILE A 353 -0.80 2.25 5.16
CA ILE A 353 -1.59 1.91 6.35
C ILE A 353 -2.62 3.01 6.55
N VAL A 354 -3.88 2.61 6.65
CA VAL A 354 -5.00 3.47 7.02
C VAL A 354 -5.45 3.08 8.43
N THR A 355 -5.99 4.01 9.19
CA THR A 355 -6.53 3.68 10.52
C THR A 355 -7.85 2.93 10.41
N TYR A 356 -8.25 2.24 11.47
CA TYR A 356 -9.51 1.49 11.47
C TYR A 356 -10.71 2.44 11.37
N ASN A 357 -10.69 3.54 12.12
CA ASN A 357 -11.78 4.54 12.06
C ASN A 357 -11.94 5.13 10.65
N ASP A 358 -10.84 5.47 9.97
CA ASP A 358 -10.87 5.99 8.60
C ASP A 358 -11.38 4.93 7.61
N TYR A 359 -10.96 3.66 7.75
CA TYR A 359 -11.50 2.56 6.96
C TYR A 359 -13.02 2.40 7.12
N ILE A 360 -13.52 2.39 8.36
CA ILE A 360 -14.97 2.28 8.62
C ILE A 360 -15.73 3.48 8.05
N SER A 361 -15.20 4.70 8.26
CA SER A 361 -15.78 5.92 7.69
C SER A 361 -15.89 5.84 6.16
N GLN A 362 -14.85 5.41 5.46
CA GLN A 362 -14.83 5.25 4.01
C GLN A 362 -15.74 4.10 3.50
N CYS A 363 -15.94 3.08 4.32
CA CYS A 363 -16.89 1.99 4.06
C CYS A 363 -18.35 2.39 4.29
N LYS A 364 -18.62 3.40 5.12
CA LYS A 364 -19.96 4.03 5.23
C LYS A 364 -20.20 5.07 4.15
N TYR A 365 -19.25 5.97 3.94
CA TYR A 365 -19.39 7.13 3.07
C TYR A 365 -18.27 7.16 2.03
N ARG A 366 -18.61 7.32 0.76
CA ARG A 366 -17.60 7.43 -0.30
C ARG A 366 -16.84 8.74 -0.12
N SER A 367 -15.52 8.66 0.00
CA SER A 367 -14.68 9.86 0.05
C SER A 367 -14.85 10.72 -1.22
N PRO A 368 -15.12 12.03 -1.09
CA PRO A 368 -15.21 12.96 -2.21
C PRO A 368 -13.92 13.04 -3.05
N THR A 369 -12.79 12.63 -2.48
CA THR A 369 -11.50 12.56 -3.19
C THR A 369 -11.48 11.53 -4.33
N ILE A 370 -12.40 10.55 -4.33
CA ILE A 370 -12.44 9.47 -5.31
C ILE A 370 -13.23 9.92 -6.54
N GLU A 371 -12.56 10.62 -7.46
CA GLU A 371 -13.09 11.05 -8.75
C GLU A 371 -12.59 10.16 -9.89
N SER A 372 -13.45 9.74 -10.84
CA SER A 372 -13.05 8.83 -11.93
C SER A 372 -11.93 9.39 -12.80
N SER A 373 -11.98 10.69 -13.13
CA SER A 373 -10.94 11.37 -13.91
C SER A 373 -9.58 11.30 -13.20
N ARG A 374 -9.57 11.55 -11.89
CA ARG A 374 -8.36 11.46 -11.07
C ARG A 374 -7.85 10.01 -11.00
N THR A 375 -8.73 9.03 -10.75
CA THR A 375 -8.34 7.61 -10.73
C THR A 375 -7.69 7.15 -12.04
N ILE A 376 -8.23 7.55 -13.20
CA ILE A 376 -7.64 7.23 -14.51
C ILE A 376 -6.23 7.84 -14.62
N LYS A 377 -6.05 9.11 -14.23
CA LYS A 377 -4.74 9.77 -14.26
C LYS A 377 -3.72 9.08 -13.36
N TYR A 378 -4.09 8.66 -12.15
CA TYR A 378 -3.21 7.84 -11.31
C TYR A 378 -2.84 6.51 -11.97
N GLY A 379 -3.80 5.85 -12.63
CA GLY A 379 -3.54 4.62 -13.38
C GLY A 379 -2.51 4.82 -14.51
N VAL A 380 -2.66 5.90 -15.29
CA VAL A 380 -1.69 6.27 -16.34
C VAL A 380 -0.32 6.53 -15.73
N ARG A 381 -0.23 7.21 -14.60
CA ARG A 381 1.05 7.47 -13.92
C ARG A 381 1.72 6.21 -13.43
N LEU A 382 0.96 5.32 -12.77
CA LEU A 382 1.48 4.04 -12.33
C LEU A 382 2.06 3.25 -13.51
N PHE A 383 1.36 3.25 -14.64
CA PHE A 383 1.83 2.63 -15.87
C PHE A 383 3.13 3.28 -16.40
N LEU A 384 3.20 4.61 -16.47
CA LEU A 384 4.41 5.32 -16.91
C LEU A 384 5.60 5.09 -15.96
N THR A 385 5.38 5.08 -14.65
CA THR A 385 6.42 4.76 -13.66
C THR A 385 6.90 3.32 -13.81
N PHE A 386 5.99 2.36 -13.98
CA PHE A 386 6.35 0.96 -14.23
C PHE A 386 7.16 0.82 -15.52
N LEU A 387 6.74 1.48 -16.61
CA LEU A 387 7.47 1.49 -17.88
C LEU A 387 8.86 2.11 -17.75
N CYS A 388 9.00 3.18 -16.95
CA CYS A 388 10.28 3.82 -16.66
C CYS A 388 11.22 2.86 -15.92
N MET A 389 10.72 2.16 -14.89
CA MET A 389 11.51 1.15 -14.17
C MET A 389 11.91 -0.02 -15.08
N GLU A 390 10.98 -0.54 -15.89
CA GLU A 390 11.32 -1.58 -16.87
C GLU A 390 12.37 -1.05 -17.87
N PHE A 391 12.23 0.18 -18.37
CA PHE A 391 13.19 0.77 -19.27
C PHE A 391 14.58 0.83 -18.63
N ILE A 392 14.73 1.40 -17.43
CA ILE A 392 16.03 1.49 -16.75
C ILE A 392 16.67 0.10 -16.62
N LEU A 393 15.92 -0.93 -16.19
CA LEU A 393 16.45 -2.28 -16.00
C LEU A 393 16.83 -3.01 -17.30
N HIS A 394 16.40 -2.52 -18.47
CA HIS A 394 16.82 -3.07 -19.77
C HIS A 394 18.11 -2.42 -20.30
N PHE A 395 18.52 -1.29 -19.74
CA PHE A 395 19.64 -0.50 -20.24
C PHE A 395 20.77 -0.35 -19.22
N ASP A 396 20.45 -0.28 -17.92
CA ASP A 396 21.38 -0.07 -16.83
C ASP A 396 21.38 -1.29 -15.89
N TYR A 397 22.44 -2.10 -15.96
CA TYR A 397 22.57 -3.36 -15.21
C TYR A 397 23.40 -3.18 -13.92
N CYS A 398 23.28 -2.02 -13.26
CA CYS A 398 24.16 -1.65 -12.13
C CYS A 398 24.09 -2.65 -10.96
N VAL A 399 22.89 -3.20 -10.67
CA VAL A 399 22.70 -4.16 -9.58
C VAL A 399 23.31 -5.52 -9.95
N ALA A 400 23.13 -5.97 -11.19
CA ALA A 400 23.76 -7.19 -11.69
C ALA A 400 25.29 -7.09 -11.66
N ILE A 401 25.85 -5.94 -12.08
CA ILE A 401 27.28 -5.68 -12.04
C ILE A 401 27.78 -5.74 -10.59
N SER A 402 27.10 -5.06 -9.66
CA SER A 402 27.46 -5.09 -8.24
C SER A 402 27.46 -6.51 -7.66
N LYS A 403 26.46 -7.33 -8.00
CA LYS A 403 26.35 -8.74 -7.54
C LYS A 403 27.32 -9.70 -8.22
N ALA A 404 28.01 -9.28 -9.27
CA ALA A 404 28.96 -10.12 -9.99
C ALA A 404 30.38 -10.08 -9.41
N ASN A 405 30.60 -9.44 -8.27
CA ASN A 405 31.92 -9.20 -7.66
C ASN A 405 32.89 -8.61 -8.69
N PRO A 406 32.59 -7.42 -9.22
CA PRO A 406 33.40 -6.81 -10.27
C PRO A 406 34.75 -6.40 -9.70
N ASN A 407 35.77 -6.38 -10.55
CA ASN A 407 37.02 -5.74 -10.17
C ASN A 407 36.85 -4.23 -10.32
N TRP A 408 36.70 -3.52 -9.21
CA TRP A 408 36.39 -2.09 -9.22
C TRP A 408 37.47 -1.22 -9.88
N SER A 409 38.72 -1.72 -9.98
CA SER A 409 39.80 -1.01 -10.69
C SER A 409 39.59 -0.94 -12.21
N ASP A 410 38.72 -1.78 -12.77
CA ASP A 410 38.44 -1.80 -14.20
C ASP A 410 37.55 -0.62 -14.63
N TYR A 411 36.96 0.08 -13.65
CA TYR A 411 36.02 1.18 -13.89
C TYR A 411 36.69 2.51 -13.57
N SER A 412 36.44 3.49 -14.44
CA SER A 412 36.83 4.88 -14.18
C SER A 412 36.07 5.47 -12.99
N ALA A 413 36.63 6.51 -12.38
CA ALA A 413 35.99 7.21 -11.25
C ALA A 413 34.55 7.66 -11.57
N LYS A 414 34.29 8.13 -12.80
CA LYS A 414 32.94 8.49 -13.25
C LYS A 414 31.99 7.30 -13.28
N GLN A 415 32.42 6.15 -13.82
CA GLN A 415 31.59 4.95 -13.91
C GLN A 415 31.26 4.44 -12.51
N LEU A 416 32.26 4.36 -11.63
CA LEU A 416 32.05 3.98 -10.23
C LEU A 416 31.03 4.89 -9.53
N SER A 417 31.20 6.21 -9.63
CA SER A 417 30.27 7.14 -8.97
C SER A 417 28.82 6.99 -9.44
N ILE A 418 28.62 6.80 -10.75
CA ILE A 418 27.29 6.71 -11.34
C ILE A 418 26.66 5.34 -11.08
N MET A 419 27.43 4.25 -11.19
CA MET A 419 26.96 2.92 -10.87
C MET A 419 26.58 2.79 -9.39
N SER A 420 27.38 3.37 -8.48
CA SER A 420 27.04 3.39 -7.05
C SER A 420 25.76 4.16 -6.77
N LEU A 421 25.56 5.30 -7.44
CA LEU A 421 24.33 6.08 -7.30
C LEU A 421 23.12 5.30 -7.82
N PHE A 422 23.20 4.69 -9.00
CA PHE A 422 22.10 3.89 -9.53
C PHE A 422 21.82 2.65 -8.70
N ASN A 423 22.84 1.94 -8.22
CA ASN A 423 22.67 0.78 -7.34
C ASN A 423 22.08 1.13 -5.96
N LEU A 424 22.12 2.40 -5.55
CA LEU A 424 21.46 2.87 -4.33
C LEU A 424 19.97 3.20 -4.56
N HIS A 425 19.63 3.65 -5.77
CA HIS A 425 18.30 4.17 -6.10
C HIS A 425 17.40 3.18 -6.85
N ILE A 426 17.98 2.17 -7.50
CA ILE A 426 17.30 1.03 -8.16
C ILE A 426 17.33 -0.14 -7.18
#